data_AF-A0A9E2MNP3-F1
#
_entry.id   AF-A0A9E2MNP3-F1
#
_cell.length_a   1.000
_cell.length_b   1.000
_cell.length_c   1.000
_cell.angle_alpha   90.00
_cell.angle_beta   90.00
_cell.angle_gamma   90.00
#
_symmetry.space_group_name_H-M   'P 1'
#
loop_
_entity.id
_entity.type
_entity.pdbx_description
1 polymer ?
#
loop_
_entity_poly.entity_id
_entity_poly.type
_entity_poly.pdbx_seq_one_letter_code
_entity_poly.pdbx_strand_id
1 'polypeptide(L)'
;ILVSLLLALNLSGTLQYHLNVRYQRENWRSLYQEIAKNYPVSETVLLFSYPAPFSPWVWYDQENYPVVTTGKLYIKNVMALSSITKSVNDYRYVLLFDYLRDLTDPDDQLRTELWSLGFHEINTLDYPNIGFVRVFSRNKPTAKLSTFNL
;
A
#
# COMPACT_ATOMS: atom_id res chain seq x y z
N ILE A 1 -12.91 45.30 1.49
CA ILE A 1 -11.72 44.84 0.71
C ILE A 1 -11.08 43.62 1.36
N LEU A 2 -10.52 43.73 2.59
CA LEU A 2 -9.88 42.59 3.27
C LEU A 2 -10.79 41.36 3.40
N VAL A 3 -12.03 41.55 3.86
CA VAL A 3 -13.02 40.46 4.00
C VAL A 3 -13.32 39.79 2.65
N SER A 4 -13.55 40.60 1.61
CA SER A 4 -13.83 40.09 0.26
C SER A 4 -12.65 39.29 -0.31
N LEU A 5 -11.42 39.75 -0.07
CA LEU A 5 -10.20 39.04 -0.46
C LEU A 5 -10.06 37.71 0.29
N LEU A 6 -10.30 37.70 1.60
CA LEU A 6 -10.28 36.46 2.39
C LEU A 6 -11.33 35.46 1.91
N LEU A 7 -12.54 35.92 1.59
CA LEU A 7 -13.59 35.07 1.02
C LEU A 7 -13.19 34.51 -0.34
N ALA A 8 -12.61 35.33 -1.23
CA ALA A 8 -12.13 34.88 -2.52
C ALA A 8 -11.04 33.81 -2.39
N LEU A 9 -10.07 34.01 -1.49
CA LEU A 9 -9.00 33.04 -1.24
C LEU A 9 -9.55 31.70 -0.70
N ASN A 10 -10.46 31.73 0.26
CA ASN A 10 -11.07 30.52 0.81
C ASN A 10 -11.91 29.79 -0.24
N LEU A 11 -12.68 30.51 -1.04
CA LEU A 11 -13.49 29.92 -2.10
C LEU A 11 -12.62 29.30 -3.18
N SER A 12 -11.58 30.01 -3.64
CA SER A 12 -10.61 29.47 -4.61
C SER A 12 -9.89 28.24 -4.07
N GLY A 13 -9.45 28.25 -2.81
CA GLY A 13 -8.81 27.09 -2.17
C GLY A 13 -9.74 25.88 -2.10
N THR A 14 -11.00 26.11 -1.72
CA THR A 14 -12.04 25.07 -1.66
C THR A 14 -12.33 24.49 -3.05
N LEU A 15 -12.49 25.35 -4.05
CA LEU A 15 -12.70 24.93 -5.44
C LEU A 15 -11.51 24.09 -5.95
N GLN A 16 -10.27 24.54 -5.72
CA GLN A 16 -9.08 23.79 -6.12
C GLN A 16 -9.01 22.42 -5.42
N TYR A 17 -9.32 22.36 -4.13
CA TYR A 17 -9.38 21.10 -3.37
C TYR A 17 -10.39 20.11 -3.98
N HIS A 18 -11.59 20.57 -4.34
CA HIS A 18 -12.61 19.68 -4.90
C HIS A 18 -12.36 19.29 -6.36
N LEU A 19 -11.74 20.17 -7.16
CA LEU A 19 -11.55 19.95 -8.59
C LEU A 19 -10.24 19.22 -8.93
N ASN A 20 -9.26 19.20 -8.03
CA ASN A 20 -7.95 18.61 -8.30
C ASN A 20 -7.52 17.61 -7.22
N VAL A 21 -7.46 16.33 -7.61
CA VAL A 21 -7.10 15.20 -6.73
C VAL A 21 -5.73 15.39 -6.07
N ARG A 22 -4.80 16.11 -6.72
CA ARG A 22 -3.47 16.40 -6.14
C ARG A 22 -3.56 17.14 -4.80
N TYR A 23 -4.58 17.97 -4.61
CA TYR A 23 -4.76 18.75 -3.38
C TYR A 23 -5.63 18.03 -2.35
N GLN A 24 -6.22 16.90 -2.72
CA GLN A 24 -7.02 16.08 -1.82
C GLN A 24 -6.12 15.26 -0.90
N ARG A 25 -6.65 14.92 0.28
CA ARG A 25 -5.97 14.00 1.19
C ARG A 25 -5.86 12.61 0.55
N GLU A 26 -4.93 11.83 1.07
CA GLU A 26 -4.71 10.43 0.71
C GLU A 26 -6.01 9.61 0.75
N ASN A 27 -6.36 8.98 -0.37
CA ASN A 27 -7.61 8.23 -0.49
C ASN A 27 -7.45 6.76 -0.06
N TRP A 28 -7.14 6.56 1.22
CA TRP A 28 -6.97 5.23 1.83
C TRP A 28 -8.24 4.37 1.75
N ARG A 29 -9.42 5.01 1.74
CA ARG A 29 -10.69 4.31 1.62
C ARG A 29 -10.81 3.57 0.30
N SER A 30 -10.50 4.23 -0.82
CA SER A 30 -10.56 3.59 -2.13
C SER A 30 -9.50 2.51 -2.29
N LEU A 31 -8.28 2.74 -1.77
CA LEU A 31 -7.23 1.73 -1.75
C LEU A 31 -7.67 0.47 -0.99
N TYR A 32 -8.25 0.63 0.20
CA TYR A 32 -8.81 -0.48 0.95
C TYR A 32 -9.90 -1.22 0.15
N GLN A 33 -10.84 -0.50 -0.46
CA GLN A 33 -11.91 -1.10 -1.26
C GLN A 33 -11.37 -1.89 -2.45
N GLU A 34 -10.31 -1.41 -3.10
CA GLU A 34 -9.66 -2.13 -4.19
C GLU A 34 -8.93 -3.39 -3.69
N ILE A 35 -8.25 -3.30 -2.55
CA ILE A 35 -7.59 -4.46 -1.94
C ILE A 35 -8.62 -5.52 -1.56
N ALA A 36 -9.66 -5.13 -0.81
CA ALA A 36 -10.73 -6.02 -0.36
C ALA A 36 -11.48 -6.70 -1.52
N LYS A 37 -11.64 -5.99 -2.64
CA LYS A 37 -12.29 -6.54 -3.83
C LYS A 37 -11.45 -7.61 -4.55
N ASN A 38 -10.12 -7.50 -4.53
CA ASN A 38 -9.24 -8.29 -5.39
C ASN A 38 -8.39 -9.34 -4.66
N TYR A 39 -8.15 -9.16 -3.36
CA TYR A 39 -7.20 -9.97 -2.59
C TYR A 39 -7.87 -10.50 -1.32
N PRO A 40 -8.34 -11.77 -1.29
CA PRO A 40 -9.03 -12.32 -0.12
C PRO A 40 -8.19 -12.29 1.15
N VAL A 41 -8.77 -11.88 2.28
CA VAL A 41 -8.13 -11.79 3.60
C VAL A 41 -7.40 -13.08 4.00
N SER A 42 -8.03 -14.24 3.76
CA SER A 42 -7.47 -15.56 4.12
C SER A 42 -6.21 -15.93 3.34
N GLU A 43 -5.94 -15.24 2.22
CA GLU A 43 -4.82 -15.52 1.32
C GLU A 43 -3.81 -14.36 1.28
N THR A 44 -4.06 -13.27 2.03
CA THR A 44 -3.36 -12.00 1.87
C THR A 44 -2.78 -11.49 3.17
N VAL A 45 -1.53 -11.02 3.12
CA VAL A 45 -0.87 -10.31 4.22
C VAL A 45 -0.33 -8.97 3.74
N LEU A 46 -0.43 -7.96 4.59
CA LEU A 46 0.07 -6.62 4.32
C LEU A 46 1.41 -6.43 5.00
N LEU A 47 2.36 -5.85 4.28
CA LEU A 47 3.72 -5.66 4.74
C LEU A 47 4.07 -4.17 4.74
N PHE A 48 4.38 -3.65 5.93
CA PHE A 48 4.79 -2.27 6.13
C PHE A 48 6.24 -2.18 6.62
N SER A 49 7.05 -1.36 5.94
CA SER A 49 8.33 -0.90 6.50
C SER A 49 8.10 0.23 7.50
N TYR A 50 7.54 -0.11 8.66
CA TYR A 50 7.24 0.85 9.72
C TYR A 50 7.11 0.12 11.08
N PRO A 51 7.16 0.81 12.23
CA PRO A 51 6.96 0.16 13.53
C PRO A 51 5.57 -0.44 13.76
N ALA A 52 4.57 0.02 13.03
CA ALA A 52 3.16 -0.35 13.19
C ALA A 52 2.42 -0.17 11.85
N PRO A 53 1.23 -0.77 11.64
CA PRO A 53 0.39 -0.40 10.50
C PRO A 53 0.07 1.10 10.52
N PHE A 54 -0.02 1.71 9.34
CA PHE A 54 -0.40 3.12 9.23
C PHE A 54 -1.83 3.33 9.74
N SER A 55 -2.04 4.37 10.56
CA SER A 55 -3.35 4.64 11.16
C SER A 55 -4.49 4.76 10.14
N PRO A 56 -4.30 5.37 8.96
CA PRO A 56 -5.34 5.36 7.93
C PRO A 56 -5.72 3.96 7.46
N TRP A 57 -4.75 3.05 7.32
CA TRP A 57 -5.04 1.64 7.02
C TRP A 57 -5.91 1.03 8.12
N VAL A 58 -5.45 1.12 9.38
CA VAL A 58 -6.17 0.56 10.55
C VAL A 58 -7.60 1.08 10.64
N TRP A 59 -7.83 2.34 10.29
CA TRP A 59 -9.16 2.94 10.31
C TRP A 59 -10.13 2.34 9.28
N TYR A 60 -9.63 1.99 8.09
CA TYR A 60 -10.46 1.48 7.00
C TYR A 60 -10.51 -0.05 6.92
N ASP A 61 -9.61 -0.76 7.58
CA ASP A 61 -9.53 -2.21 7.58
C ASP A 61 -10.70 -2.86 8.34
N GLN A 62 -11.82 -3.07 7.64
CA GLN A 62 -13.02 -3.68 8.24
C GLN A 62 -12.95 -5.20 8.29
N GLU A 63 -12.16 -5.82 7.42
CA GLU A 63 -12.04 -7.27 7.31
C GLU A 63 -10.90 -7.85 8.16
N ASN A 64 -10.10 -6.99 8.80
CA ASN A 64 -8.96 -7.36 9.66
C ASN A 64 -7.89 -8.14 8.89
N TYR A 65 -7.32 -7.53 7.86
CA TYR A 65 -6.20 -8.12 7.13
C TYR A 65 -5.05 -8.44 8.09
N PRO A 66 -4.42 -9.62 7.96
CA PRO A 66 -3.16 -9.90 8.62
C PRO A 66 -2.11 -8.84 8.23
N VAL A 67 -1.48 -8.25 9.23
CA VAL A 67 -0.45 -7.23 9.06
C VAL A 67 0.87 -7.72 9.62
N VAL A 68 1.93 -7.58 8.81
CA VAL A 68 3.31 -7.73 9.22
C VAL A 68 3.99 -6.37 9.12
N THR A 69 4.77 -6.03 10.14
CA THR A 69 5.54 -4.79 10.19
C THR A 69 6.97 -5.10 10.56
N THR A 70 7.89 -4.19 10.25
CA THR A 70 9.30 -4.34 10.63
C THR A 70 9.53 -4.07 12.12
N GLY A 71 8.55 -3.49 12.82
CA GLY A 71 8.68 -3.09 14.22
C GLY A 71 9.72 -1.98 14.44
N LYS A 72 10.27 -1.39 13.36
CA LYS A 72 11.35 -0.40 13.38
C LYS A 72 11.06 0.71 12.37
N LEU A 73 11.50 1.92 12.70
CA LEU A 73 11.36 3.06 11.80
C LEU A 73 12.33 2.98 10.62
N TYR A 74 13.49 2.34 10.81
CA TYR A 74 14.52 2.22 9.78
C TYR A 74 15.04 0.80 9.75
N ILE A 75 15.07 0.20 8.56
CA ILE A 75 15.78 -1.05 8.29
C ILE A 75 17.19 -0.69 7.84
N LYS A 76 18.20 -1.14 8.59
CA LYS A 76 19.62 -1.02 8.22
C LYS A 76 20.29 -2.36 7.95
N ASN A 77 19.65 -3.48 8.30
CA ASN A 77 20.30 -4.79 8.21
C ASN A 77 19.29 -5.95 8.07
N VAL A 78 19.59 -6.85 7.14
CA VAL A 78 18.73 -7.96 6.69
C VAL A 78 18.50 -9.02 7.78
N MET A 79 19.43 -9.19 8.74
CA MET A 79 19.27 -10.18 9.82
C MET A 79 18.00 -9.99 10.68
N ALA A 80 17.43 -8.77 10.70
CA ALA A 80 16.17 -8.48 11.38
C ALA A 80 14.91 -8.94 10.62
N LEU A 81 15.04 -9.42 9.38
CA LEU A 81 13.92 -9.79 8.51
C LEU A 81 13.50 -11.27 8.63
N SER A 82 14.33 -12.12 9.24
CA SER A 82 14.04 -13.57 9.39
C SER A 82 12.70 -13.90 10.07
N SER A 83 12.19 -13.02 10.95
CA SER A 83 10.87 -13.15 11.54
C SER A 83 9.75 -12.79 10.56
N ILE A 84 9.97 -11.78 9.70
CA ILE A 84 9.04 -11.38 8.63
C ILE A 84 8.92 -12.51 7.60
N THR A 85 10.04 -13.13 7.25
CA THR A 85 10.15 -14.30 6.36
C THR A 85 9.17 -15.41 6.75
N LYS A 86 9.10 -15.75 8.04
CA LYS A 86 8.17 -16.77 8.54
C LYS A 86 6.71 -16.32 8.47
N SER A 87 6.44 -15.06 8.81
CA SER A 87 5.07 -14.53 8.88
C SER A 87 4.40 -14.37 7.53
N VAL A 88 5.15 -14.17 6.44
CA VAL A 88 4.56 -13.97 5.10
C VAL A 88 4.45 -15.25 4.28
N ASN A 89 5.13 -16.32 4.68
CA ASN A 89 5.31 -17.53 3.86
C ASN A 89 4.01 -18.33 3.63
N ASP A 90 3.05 -18.21 4.55
CA ASP A 90 1.77 -18.95 4.49
C ASP A 90 0.73 -18.25 3.62
N TYR A 91 1.03 -17.06 3.10
CA TYR A 91 0.12 -16.24 2.31
C TYR A 91 0.41 -16.34 0.82
N ARG A 92 -0.65 -16.36 0.02
CA ARG A 92 -0.55 -16.36 -1.44
C ARG A 92 -0.16 -14.99 -1.97
N TYR A 93 -0.71 -13.94 -1.36
CA TYR A 93 -0.46 -12.55 -1.72
C TYR A 93 0.23 -11.81 -0.59
N VAL A 94 1.32 -11.12 -0.91
CA VAL A 94 1.98 -10.18 0.00
C VAL A 94 1.88 -8.79 -0.60
N LEU A 95 1.23 -7.86 0.10
CA LEU A 95 1.05 -6.48 -0.35
C LEU A 95 2.05 -5.60 0.40
N LEU A 96 3.12 -5.20 -0.30
CA LEU A 96 4.14 -4.32 0.23
C LEU A 96 3.77 -2.86 -0.05
N PHE A 97 3.62 -2.07 1.01
CA PHE A 97 3.32 -0.64 0.88
C PHE A 97 4.61 0.18 0.74
N ASP A 98 4.67 1.01 -0.29
CA ASP A 98 5.76 1.96 -0.52
C ASP A 98 5.59 3.27 0.28
N TYR A 99 4.49 3.42 1.04
CA TYR A 99 4.24 4.62 1.84
C TYR A 99 5.36 4.84 2.88
N LEU A 100 6.07 5.97 2.76
CA LEU A 100 7.29 6.34 3.53
C LEU A 100 8.51 5.43 3.34
N ARG A 101 8.49 4.47 2.41
CA ARG A 101 9.55 3.45 2.28
C ARG A 101 10.90 4.01 1.87
N ASP A 102 10.94 5.08 1.07
CA ASP A 102 12.19 5.76 0.72
C ASP A 102 12.94 6.28 1.96
N LEU A 103 12.22 6.50 3.06
CA LEU A 103 12.81 6.86 4.34
C LEU A 103 13.10 5.64 5.21
N THR A 104 12.20 4.66 5.25
CA THR A 104 12.25 3.57 6.24
C THR A 104 12.96 2.30 5.77
N ASP A 105 13.03 2.06 4.47
CA ASP A 105 13.75 0.98 3.79
C ASP A 105 14.41 1.50 2.50
N PRO A 106 15.40 2.41 2.62
CA PRO A 106 16.03 3.07 1.46
C PRO A 106 16.80 2.11 0.56
N ASP A 107 17.24 0.96 1.10
CA ASP A 107 17.99 -0.05 0.37
C ASP A 107 17.09 -1.17 -0.21
N ASP A 108 15.77 -1.02 -0.15
CA ASP A 108 14.78 -1.97 -0.69
C ASP A 108 14.96 -3.41 -0.15
N GLN A 109 15.30 -3.53 1.14
CA GLN A 109 15.60 -4.81 1.78
C GLN A 109 14.36 -5.71 1.85
N LEU A 110 13.16 -5.17 2.06
CA LEU A 110 11.94 -5.98 2.11
C LEU A 110 11.62 -6.62 0.77
N ARG A 111 11.78 -5.88 -0.34
CA ARG A 111 11.57 -6.43 -1.68
C ARG A 111 12.60 -7.50 -2.01
N THR A 112 13.85 -7.23 -1.69
CA THR A 112 14.96 -8.19 -1.87
C THR A 112 14.71 -9.49 -1.11
N GLU A 113 14.23 -9.38 0.14
CA GLU A 113 13.84 -10.54 0.95
C GLU A 113 12.68 -11.31 0.31
N LEU A 114 11.60 -10.64 -0.13
CA LEU A 114 10.49 -11.29 -0.83
C LEU A 114 10.95 -12.04 -2.08
N TRP A 115 11.87 -11.47 -2.87
CA TRP A 115 12.46 -12.16 -4.01
C TRP A 115 13.28 -13.38 -3.61
N SER A 116 14.09 -13.31 -2.55
CA SER A 116 14.82 -14.46 -2.03
C SER A 116 13.90 -15.60 -1.57
N LEU A 117 12.67 -15.26 -1.19
CA LEU A 117 11.60 -16.19 -0.82
C LEU A 117 10.79 -16.72 -2.02
N GLY A 118 11.19 -16.38 -3.24
CA GLY A 118 10.52 -16.82 -4.47
C GLY A 118 9.20 -16.11 -4.76
N PHE A 119 8.88 -15.03 -4.04
CA PHE A 119 7.78 -14.16 -4.44
C PHE A 119 8.22 -13.27 -5.60
N HIS A 120 7.30 -12.98 -6.50
CA HIS A 120 7.52 -12.04 -7.60
C HIS A 120 6.42 -10.99 -7.63
N GLU A 121 6.75 -9.75 -8.02
CA GLU A 121 5.76 -8.69 -8.20
C GLU A 121 4.86 -9.07 -9.38
N ILE A 122 3.55 -9.19 -9.14
CA ILE A 122 2.54 -9.57 -10.14
C ILE A 122 1.59 -8.42 -10.50
N ASN A 123 1.53 -7.38 -9.66
CA ASN A 123 0.72 -6.19 -9.86
C ASN A 123 1.27 -5.03 -9.02
N THR A 124 0.93 -3.80 -9.39
CA THR A 124 1.20 -2.59 -8.59
C THR A 124 -0.04 -1.70 -8.62
N LEU A 125 -0.52 -1.33 -7.43
CA LEU A 125 -1.60 -0.37 -7.25
C LEU A 125 -0.98 1.02 -7.06
N ASP A 126 -1.25 1.95 -7.98
CA ASP A 126 -0.79 3.33 -7.91
C ASP A 126 -1.91 4.22 -7.36
N TYR A 127 -1.70 4.76 -6.16
CA TYR A 127 -2.66 5.63 -5.50
C TYR A 127 -2.06 7.02 -5.25
N PRO A 128 -2.67 8.10 -5.78
CA PRO A 128 -2.21 9.46 -5.55
C PRO A 128 -2.05 9.77 -4.06
N ASN A 129 -0.92 10.42 -3.73
CA ASN A 129 -0.52 10.82 -2.37
C ASN A 129 -0.24 9.67 -1.39
N ILE A 130 -0.56 8.41 -1.71
CA ILE A 130 -0.18 7.21 -0.93
C ILE A 130 1.05 6.52 -1.56
N GLY A 131 1.21 6.64 -2.88
CA GLY A 131 2.26 5.94 -3.62
C GLY A 131 1.81 4.54 -4.03
N PHE A 132 2.77 3.61 -4.08
CA PHE A 132 2.54 2.27 -4.63
C PHE A 132 2.21 1.25 -3.54
N VAL A 133 1.29 0.33 -3.86
CA VAL A 133 1.17 -0.96 -3.16
C VAL A 133 1.56 -2.05 -4.15
N ARG A 134 2.68 -2.70 -3.87
CA ARG A 134 3.24 -3.75 -4.71
C ARG A 134 2.69 -5.10 -4.28
N VAL A 135 2.18 -5.84 -5.24
CA VAL A 135 1.52 -7.13 -4.99
C VAL A 135 2.47 -8.23 -5.41
N PHE A 136 2.82 -9.07 -4.44
CA PHE A 136 3.73 -10.20 -4.63
C PHE A 136 2.99 -11.53 -4.55
N SER A 137 3.37 -12.49 -5.38
CA SER A 137 2.87 -13.87 -5.36
C SER A 137 3.96 -14.84 -5.84
N ARG A 138 3.95 -16.07 -5.32
CA ARG A 138 4.78 -17.18 -5.83
C ARG A 138 4.20 -17.82 -7.10
N ASN A 139 2.88 -17.80 -7.22
CA ASN A 139 2.19 -18.29 -8.40
C ASN A 139 2.24 -17.22 -9.49
N LYS A 140 2.78 -17.56 -10.66
CA LYS A 140 2.68 -16.69 -11.85
C LYS A 140 1.20 -16.37 -12.09
N PRO A 141 0.85 -15.12 -12.43
CA PRO A 141 -0.53 -14.77 -12.69
C PRO A 141 -1.04 -15.66 -13.83
N THR A 142 -2.05 -16.48 -13.55
CA THR A 142 -2.77 -17.20 -14.59
C THR A 142 -3.43 -16.12 -15.44
N ALA A 143 -2.95 -15.95 -16.68
CA ALA A 143 -3.59 -15.03 -17.61
C ALA A 143 -5.08 -15.34 -17.65
N LYS A 144 -5.93 -14.38 -17.26
CA LYS A 144 -7.36 -14.50 -17.52
C LYS A 144 -7.50 -14.51 -19.04
N LEU A 145 -7.77 -15.68 -19.62
CA LEU A 145 -8.27 -15.77 -20.99
C LEU A 145 -9.57 -14.98 -21.02
N SER A 146 -9.51 -13.75 -21.52
CA SER A 146 -10.70 -13.01 -21.91
C SER A 146 -11.39 -13.82 -23.00
N THR A 147 -12.46 -14.53 -22.64
CA THR A 147 -13.41 -15.07 -23.62
C THR A 147 -14.01 -13.87 -24.35
N PHE A 148 -13.44 -13.54 -25.50
CA PHE A 148 -14.11 -12.73 -26.51
C PHE A 148 -15.25 -13.59 -27.05
N ASN A 149 -16.48 -13.26 -26.63
CA ASN A 149 -17.66 -13.69 -27.35
C ASN A 149 -17.89 -12.68 -28.49
N LEU A 150 -17.64 -13.11 -29.73
CA LEU A 150 -18.28 -12.60 -30.94
C LEU A 150 -18.91 -13.79 -31.66
#